data_AF-J9GS38-F1
#
_entry.id   AF-J9GS38-F1
#
_cell.length_a   1.000
_cell.length_b   1.000
_cell.length_c   1.000
_cell.angle_alpha   90.00
_cell.angle_beta   90.00
_cell.angle_gamma   90.00
#
_symmetry.space_group_name_H-M   'P 1'
#
loop_
_entity.id
_entity.type
_entity.pdbx_description
1 polymer ?
#
loop_
_entity_poly.entity_id
_entity_poly.type
_entity_poly.pdbx_seq_one_letter_code
_entity_poly.pdbx_strand_id
1 'polypeptide(L)' 'CGKRFFEENTFLPRYYRVTSRLVAEIISAFQKVVSAKDIGCRFNVSGATAMRYFRSVNFKPKELPEV' A
#
# COMPACT_ATOMS: atom_id res chain seq x y z
N CYS A 1 -5.86 -7.36 -33.91
CA CYS A 1 -6.84 -7.07 -32.84
C CYS A 1 -6.23 -6.00 -31.92
N GLY A 2 -6.83 -4.83 -31.74
CA GLY A 2 -6.20 -3.66 -31.09
C GLY A 2 -5.99 -3.76 -29.56
N LYS A 3 -5.49 -4.88 -29.05
CA LYS A 3 -5.18 -5.06 -27.63
C LYS A 3 -3.96 -4.20 -27.28
N ARG A 4 -4.13 -3.25 -26.36
CA ARG A 4 -3.03 -2.46 -25.79
C ARG A 4 -2.68 -3.07 -24.44
N PHE A 5 -1.43 -3.51 -24.29
CA PHE A 5 -0.91 -3.94 -23.00
C PHE A 5 -0.66 -2.70 -22.14
N PHE A 6 -0.71 -2.88 -20.82
CA PHE A 6 -0.26 -1.82 -19.93
C PHE A 6 1.22 -1.57 -20.19
N GLU A 7 1.57 -0.30 -20.37
CA GLU A 7 2.96 0.12 -20.45
C GLU A 7 3.64 -0.18 -19.11
N GLU A 8 4.87 -0.69 -19.16
CA GLU A 8 5.68 -0.88 -17.96
C GLU A 8 6.07 0.49 -17.42
N ASN A 9 5.37 0.91 -16.37
CA ASN A 9 5.61 2.18 -15.70
C ASN A 9 6.37 1.93 -14.39
N THR A 10 7.65 2.31 -14.37
CA THR A 10 8.51 2.23 -13.17
C THR A 10 8.32 3.41 -12.23
N PHE A 11 7.72 4.50 -12.71
CA PHE A 11 7.50 5.73 -11.94
C PHE A 11 6.32 5.61 -10.97
N LEU A 12 5.26 4.86 -11.31
CA LEU A 12 4.06 4.71 -10.48
C LEU A 12 3.69 3.23 -10.29
N PRO A 13 3.34 2.80 -9.06
CA PRO A 13 2.84 1.46 -8.83
C PRO A 13 1.52 1.22 -9.57
N ARG A 14 1.40 0.07 -10.24
CA ARG A 14 0.28 -0.29 -11.14
C ARG A 14 -1.13 -0.04 -10.61
N TYR A 15 -1.34 -0.15 -9.29
CA TYR A 15 -2.67 -0.03 -8.66
C TYR A 15 -2.85 1.24 -7.82
N TYR A 16 -1.89 2.16 -7.87
CA TYR A 16 -1.88 3.35 -7.02
C TYR A 16 -2.42 4.52 -7.83
N ARG A 17 -3.75 4.60 -7.94
CA ARG A 17 -4.47 5.72 -8.57
C ARG A 17 -4.70 6.89 -7.59
N VAL A 18 -3.71 7.16 -6.75
CA VAL A 18 -3.74 8.14 -5.67
C VAL A 18 -2.36 8.77 -5.52
N THR A 19 -2.28 9.89 -4.80
CA THR A 19 -1.00 10.56 -4.55
C THR A 19 -0.15 9.77 -3.55
N SER A 20 1.17 9.81 -3.72
CA SER A 20 2.11 9.19 -2.77
C SER A 20 1.97 9.75 -1.36
N ARG A 21 1.55 11.03 -1.23
CA ARG A 21 1.26 11.67 0.05
C ARG A 21 0.10 10.99 0.79
N LEU A 22 -1.00 10.70 0.10
CA LEU A 22 -2.13 9.97 0.71
C LEU A 22 -1.71 8.57 1.16
N VAL A 23 -0.92 7.89 0.34
CA VAL A 23 -0.39 6.56 0.68
C VAL A 23 0.48 6.63 1.95
N ALA A 24 1.36 7.62 2.06
CA ALA A 24 2.18 7.83 3.25
C ALA A 24 1.33 8.10 4.50
N GLU A 25 0.29 8.94 4.39
CA GLU A 25 -0.64 9.20 5.50
C GLU A 25 -1.40 7.94 5.94
N ILE A 26 -1.86 7.11 4.99
CA ILE A 26 -2.49 5.81 5.28
C ILE A 26 -1.50 4.88 5.99
N ILE A 27 -0.25 4.82 5.54
CA ILE A 27 0.81 4.02 6.18
C ILE A 27 1.06 4.52 7.62
N SER A 28 1.16 5.83 7.83
CA SER A 28 1.33 6.41 9.17
C SER A 28 0.14 6.12 10.08
N ALA A 29 -1.09 6.01 9.55
CA ALA A 29 -2.26 5.67 10.34
C ALA A 29 -2.19 4.26 10.98
N PHE A 30 -1.44 3.32 10.39
CA PHE A 30 -1.20 1.99 10.94
C PHE A 30 -0.24 1.98 12.14
N GLN A 31 0.36 3.10 12.53
CA GLN A 31 1.18 3.18 13.75
C GLN A 31 0.38 3.00 15.04
N LYS A 32 -0.94 3.21 14.99
CA LYS A 32 -1.87 2.96 16.10
C LYS A 32 -2.51 1.57 15.93
N VAL A 33 -2.96 0.98 17.04
CA VAL A 33 -3.74 -0.26 16.99
C VAL A 33 -5.14 0.07 16.48
N VAL A 34 -5.32 0.01 15.16
CA VAL A 34 -6.59 0.27 14.45
C VAL A 34 -6.79 -0.77 13.36
N SER A 35 -8.04 -1.08 13.03
CA SER A 35 -8.32 -2.03 11.96
C SER A 35 -8.10 -1.40 10.58
N ALA A 36 -7.74 -2.22 9.59
CA ALA A 36 -7.65 -1.76 8.20
C ALA A 36 -8.99 -1.25 7.65
N LYS A 37 -10.12 -1.77 8.18
CA LYS A 37 -11.47 -1.29 7.84
C LYS A 37 -11.67 0.14 8.30
N ASP A 38 -11.29 0.46 9.54
CA ASP A 38 -11.45 1.81 10.11
C ASP A 38 -10.58 2.83 9.38
N ILE A 39 -9.32 2.47 9.08
CA ILE A 39 -8.44 3.29 8.23
C ILE A 39 -9.07 3.49 6.85
N GLY A 40 -9.57 2.40 6.24
CA GLY A 40 -10.26 2.47 4.95
C GLY A 40 -11.41 3.47 4.96
N CYS A 41 -12.30 3.38 5.95
CA CYS A 41 -13.40 4.33 6.13
C CYS A 41 -12.91 5.77 6.29
N ARG A 42 -11.86 6.00 7.09
CA ARG A 42 -11.30 7.35 7.33
C ARG A 42 -10.74 8.02 6.07
N PHE A 43 -10.09 7.25 5.20
CA PHE A 43 -9.44 7.75 3.99
C PHE A 43 -10.25 7.49 2.71
N ASN A 44 -11.50 7.05 2.84
CA ASN A 44 -12.39 6.72 1.72
C ASN A 44 -11.79 5.69 0.74
N VAL A 45 -11.16 4.64 1.28
CA VAL A 45 -10.62 3.51 0.53
C VAL A 45 -11.10 2.19 1.12
N SER A 46 -11.06 1.10 0.36
CA SER A 46 -11.35 -0.22 0.93
C SER A 46 -10.24 -0.65 1.90
N GLY A 47 -10.57 -1.42 2.94
CA GLY A 47 -9.56 -1.96 3.86
C GLY A 47 -8.50 -2.82 3.15
N ALA A 48 -8.88 -3.53 2.07
CA ALA A 48 -7.95 -4.24 1.20
C ALA A 48 -6.96 -3.28 0.50
N THR A 49 -7.40 -2.09 0.10
CA THR A 49 -6.54 -1.06 -0.48
C THR A 49 -5.58 -0.48 0.56
N ALA A 50 -6.06 -0.20 1.77
CA ALA A 50 -5.20 0.25 2.87
C ALA A 50 -4.10 -0.80 3.19
N MET A 51 -4.46 -2.09 3.24
CA MET A 51 -3.51 -3.18 3.48
C MET A 51 -2.50 -3.34 2.33
N ARG A 52 -2.93 -3.12 1.08
CA ARG A 52 -2.03 -3.11 -0.09
C ARG A 52 -0.95 -2.02 0.02
N TYR A 53 -1.29 -0.85 0.57
CA TYR A 53 -0.32 0.20 0.84
C TYR A 53 0.64 -0.19 1.95
N PHE A 54 0.12 -0.76 3.05
CA PHE A 54 0.94 -1.23 4.17
C PHE A 54 1.92 -2.34 3.80
N ARG A 55 1.60 -3.18 2.80
CA ARG A 55 2.51 -4.24 2.31
C ARG A 55 3.89 -3.72 1.93
N SER A 56 4.01 -2.45 1.52
CA SER A 56 5.28 -1.81 1.18
C SER A 56 6.24 -1.68 2.37
N VAL A 57 5.71 -1.72 3.60
CA VAL A 57 6.47 -1.61 4.85
C VAL A 57 6.77 -2.98 5.48
N ASN A 58 6.15 -4.05 4.97
CA ASN A 58 6.38 -5.40 5.46
C ASN A 58 7.75 -5.93 5.01
N PHE A 59 8.81 -5.43 5.65
CA PHE A 59 10.16 -5.94 5.53
C PHE A 59 10.25 -7.25 6.30
N LYS A 60 10.51 -8.34 5.58
CA LYS A 60 10.95 -9.58 6.23
C LYS A 60 12.46 -9.49 6.39
N PRO A 61 13.01 -9.68 7.60
CA PRO A 61 14.44 -9.84 7.75
C PRO A 61 14.89 -10.98 6.83
N LYS A 62 15.92 -10.70 6.01
CA LYS A 62 16.45 -11.69 5.05
C LYS A 62 17.07 -12.88 5.78
N GLU A 63 17.62 -12.63 6.95
CA GLU A 63 18.32 -13.59 7.79
C GLU A 63 17.81 -13.46 9.22
N LEU A 64 17.77 -14.58 9.95
CA LEU A 64 17.41 -14.58 11.36
C LEU A 64 18.54 -13.89 12.15
N PRO A 65 18.23 -13.12 13.21
CA PRO A 65 19.27 -12.56 14.07
C PRO A 65 20.10 -13.69 14.67
N GLU A 66 21.42 -13.52 14.72
CA GLU A 66 22.29 -14.42 15.49
C GLU A 66 21.88 -14.40 16.97
N VAL A 67 21.84 -15.59 17.58
CA VAL A 67 21.50 -15.81 18.99
C VAL A 67 22.77 -15.91 19.81
#